data_AF-A0A523VME3-F1
#
_entry.id   AF-A0A523VME3-F1
#
_cell.length_a   1.000
_cell.length_b   1.000
_cell.length_c   1.000
_cell.angle_alpha   90.00
_cell.angle_beta   90.00
_cell.angle_gamma   90.00
#
_symmetry.space_group_name_H-M   'P 1'
#
loop_
_entity.id
_entity.type
_entity.pdbx_description
1 polymer ?
#
loop_
_entity_poly.entity_id
_entity_poly.type
_entity_poly.pdbx_seq_one_letter_code
_entity_poly.pdbx_strand_id
1 'polypeptide(L)'
;MKTNDSSMRRGVFLGAVALAAVVTLIFGIDALREELVDVGVIDLSVSVISLGILWAAYRRPHSTVPNWVFVGVMASFFVYLFAGGGHGGTGFLFMLLIPLAAPLFLGWKHGMAVALISMLVCAGLVVVGGSISSPLPGIPGNTLLARAGAVYVVSLILSGLYDFAMQRAYREETRAKEALRQSEERYRTILDETGDGYFETDLAGNLIFANDAQIRLLGYSREETIGMNYRAFTPEEQVEAVFEAYNRMYRTGEPLIDFPSDIMRKDGSRGFAEISAFPIRSDKGEITGFRGVRRDITERKRAEEASRESEERYRSLVNNIDVGIFRSTSGPGGRFLEVNRAMEKITGYSREGLLSIDVAELYHNSEEREEAIKELESAGQVCRRETRCRKKDGSEIIVSDITAPVRDDRGRLLYFDGILEDITERKKMEEAIRRAAEE
;
A
#
# COMPACT_ATOMS: atom_id res chain seq x y z
N MET A 1 -3.77 -29.31 13.47
CA MET A 1 -4.01 -30.68 12.96
C MET A 1 -4.32 -31.57 14.16
N LYS A 2 -5.39 -32.38 14.08
CA LYS A 2 -6.03 -33.22 15.14
C LYS A 2 -7.13 -32.57 16.01
N THR A 3 -8.34 -32.42 15.45
CA THR A 3 -9.64 -32.57 16.14
C THR A 3 -10.75 -32.69 15.09
N ASN A 4 -10.99 -33.88 14.51
CA ASN A 4 -12.19 -34.09 13.67
C ASN A 4 -12.77 -35.52 13.65
N ASP A 5 -12.26 -36.45 14.47
CA ASP A 5 -12.66 -37.87 14.39
C ASP A 5 -13.87 -38.22 15.31
N SER A 6 -14.18 -37.39 16.31
CA SER A 6 -15.29 -37.65 17.25
C SER A 6 -16.67 -37.22 16.73
N SER A 7 -16.74 -36.20 15.87
CA SER A 7 -17.98 -35.73 15.24
C SER A 7 -18.45 -36.68 14.14
N MET A 8 -17.51 -37.23 13.38
CA MET A 8 -17.77 -38.17 12.29
C MET A 8 -18.29 -39.51 12.79
N ARG A 9 -17.73 -40.07 13.88
CA ARG A 9 -18.23 -41.31 14.49
C ARG A 9 -19.62 -41.17 15.12
N ARG A 10 -19.96 -40.02 15.70
CA ARG A 10 -21.32 -39.74 16.23
C ARG A 10 -22.36 -39.57 15.12
N GLY A 11 -21.97 -38.96 14.00
CA GLY A 11 -22.84 -38.81 12.82
C GLY A 11 -23.19 -40.15 12.16
N VAL A 12 -22.21 -41.05 12.02
CA VAL A 12 -22.42 -42.40 11.47
C VAL A 12 -23.29 -43.25 12.42
N PHE A 13 -23.10 -43.13 13.74
CA PHE A 13 -23.90 -43.85 14.73
C PHE A 13 -25.37 -43.40 14.75
N LEU A 14 -25.65 -42.09 14.71
CA LEU A 14 -27.04 -41.59 14.62
C LEU A 14 -27.70 -41.95 13.28
N GLY A 15 -26.94 -41.97 12.17
CA GLY A 15 -27.44 -42.41 10.86
C GLY A 15 -27.85 -43.89 10.84
N ALA A 16 -27.06 -44.75 11.47
CA ALA A 16 -27.36 -46.18 11.60
C ALA A 16 -28.59 -46.44 12.50
N VAL A 17 -28.74 -45.68 13.59
CA VAL A 17 -29.91 -45.77 14.49
C VAL A 17 -31.19 -45.29 13.80
N ALA A 18 -31.12 -44.21 13.00
CA ALA A 18 -32.26 -43.74 12.22
C ALA A 18 -32.67 -44.73 11.12
N LEU A 19 -31.69 -45.35 10.43
CA LEU A 19 -31.96 -46.37 9.42
C LEU A 19 -32.56 -47.63 10.06
N ALA A 20 -32.05 -48.07 11.21
CA ALA A 20 -32.61 -49.18 11.96
C ALA A 20 -34.06 -48.87 12.41
N ALA A 21 -34.33 -47.67 12.92
CA ALA A 21 -35.68 -47.26 13.31
C ALA A 21 -36.66 -47.24 12.12
N VAL A 22 -36.21 -46.80 10.94
CA VAL A 22 -37.03 -46.81 9.71
C VAL A 22 -37.30 -48.25 9.24
N VAL A 23 -36.29 -49.13 9.28
CA VAL A 23 -36.46 -50.55 8.93
C VAL A 23 -37.39 -51.26 9.91
N THR A 24 -37.27 -50.99 11.21
CA THR A 24 -38.17 -51.54 12.24
C THR A 24 -39.60 -50.99 12.09
N LEU A 25 -39.78 -49.73 11.68
CA LEU A 25 -41.09 -49.16 11.39
C LEU A 25 -41.72 -49.80 10.14
N ILE A 26 -40.94 -50.02 9.09
CA ILE A 26 -41.40 -50.65 7.85
C ILE A 26 -41.83 -52.10 8.09
N PHE A 27 -41.02 -52.89 8.81
CA PHE A 27 -41.39 -54.27 9.17
C PHE A 27 -42.50 -54.34 10.23
N GLY A 28 -42.59 -53.36 11.13
CA GLY A 28 -43.70 -53.24 12.09
C GLY A 28 -45.03 -52.87 11.42
N ILE A 29 -44.98 -52.08 10.34
CA ILE A 29 -46.16 -51.72 9.53
C ILE A 29 -46.62 -52.91 8.66
N ASP A 30 -45.71 -53.77 8.19
CA ASP A 30 -46.07 -55.02 7.51
C ASP A 30 -46.76 -56.02 8.46
N ALA A 31 -46.43 -56.02 9.75
CA ALA A 31 -47.11 -56.81 10.78
C ALA A 31 -48.49 -56.25 11.18
N LEU A 32 -48.74 -54.96 10.93
CA LEU A 32 -50.03 -54.28 11.17
C LEU A 32 -50.93 -54.25 9.92
N ARG A 33 -50.48 -54.85 8.82
CA ARG A 33 -51.13 -54.80 7.50
C ARG A 33 -52.45 -55.56 7.45
N GLU A 34 -52.72 -56.45 8.41
CA GLU A 34 -54.01 -57.14 8.51
C GLU A 34 -55.09 -56.34 9.26
N GLU A 35 -54.76 -55.24 9.97
CA GLU A 35 -55.74 -54.52 10.81
C GLU A 35 -56.04 -53.06 10.42
N LEU A 36 -55.39 -52.46 9.43
CA LEU A 36 -55.62 -51.06 9.03
C LEU A 36 -56.06 -50.92 7.57
N VAL A 37 -57.35 -50.61 7.37
CA VAL A 37 -58.04 -50.46 6.07
C VAL A 37 -57.94 -49.04 5.48
N ASP A 38 -57.18 -48.11 6.06
CA ASP A 38 -57.07 -46.74 5.52
C ASP A 38 -55.73 -46.45 4.81
N VAL A 39 -55.72 -46.73 3.50
CA VAL A 39 -54.59 -46.49 2.58
C VAL A 39 -54.20 -44.99 2.51
N GLY A 40 -55.13 -44.06 2.80
CA GLY A 40 -54.90 -42.62 2.70
C GLY A 40 -54.05 -41.99 3.82
N VAL A 41 -54.03 -42.58 5.01
CA VAL A 41 -53.27 -42.04 6.17
C VAL A 41 -51.79 -42.43 6.11
N ILE A 42 -51.49 -43.60 5.52
CA ILE A 42 -50.13 -44.08 5.29
C ILE A 42 -49.41 -43.21 4.25
N ASP A 43 -50.13 -42.75 3.21
CA ASP A 43 -49.61 -41.97 2.08
C ASP A 43 -49.10 -40.57 2.47
N LEU A 44 -49.81 -39.91 3.38
CA LEU A 44 -49.43 -38.60 3.92
C LEU A 44 -48.21 -38.71 4.86
N SER A 45 -48.13 -39.79 5.62
CA SER A 45 -47.09 -40.02 6.63
C SER A 45 -45.71 -40.23 5.99
N VAL A 46 -45.63 -41.05 4.94
CA VAL A 46 -44.37 -41.33 4.22
C VAL A 46 -43.89 -40.09 3.45
N SER A 47 -44.81 -39.32 2.87
CA SER A 47 -44.51 -38.07 2.17
C SER A 47 -43.97 -37.00 3.11
N VAL A 48 -44.57 -36.83 4.30
CA VAL A 48 -44.13 -35.85 5.31
C VAL A 48 -42.77 -36.21 5.90
N ILE A 49 -42.51 -37.50 6.15
CA ILE A 49 -41.20 -37.98 6.64
C ILE A 49 -40.11 -37.75 5.59
N SER A 50 -40.41 -38.01 4.31
CA SER A 50 -39.48 -37.78 3.19
C SER A 50 -39.16 -36.30 3.01
N LEU A 51 -40.16 -35.42 3.11
CA LEU A 51 -40.01 -33.96 3.13
C LEU A 51 -39.19 -33.47 4.34
N GLY A 52 -39.40 -34.07 5.52
CA GLY A 52 -38.64 -33.76 6.73
C GLY A 52 -37.15 -34.12 6.61
N ILE A 53 -36.82 -35.26 5.99
CA ILE A 53 -35.45 -35.70 5.74
C ILE A 53 -34.77 -34.78 4.70
N LEU A 54 -35.47 -34.42 3.63
CA LEU A 54 -34.99 -33.46 2.62
C LEU A 54 -34.75 -32.06 3.20
N TRP A 55 -35.65 -31.59 4.07
CA TRP A 55 -35.52 -30.31 4.76
C TRP A 55 -34.37 -30.30 5.77
N ALA A 56 -34.17 -31.41 6.50
CA ALA A 56 -33.04 -31.57 7.40
C ALA A 56 -31.69 -31.61 6.66
N ALA A 57 -31.65 -32.19 5.45
CA ALA A 57 -30.46 -32.19 4.59
C ALA A 57 -30.15 -30.80 3.99
N TYR A 58 -31.18 -30.03 3.61
CA TYR A 58 -31.04 -28.65 3.11
C TYR A 58 -30.42 -27.68 4.13
N ARG A 59 -30.70 -27.89 5.43
CA ARG A 59 -30.31 -26.96 6.50
C ARG A 59 -28.85 -27.07 6.95
N ARG A 60 -28.08 -28.06 6.48
CA ARG A 60 -26.67 -28.25 6.90
C ARG A 60 -25.69 -27.73 5.84
N PRO A 61 -24.81 -26.75 6.16
CA PRO A 61 -24.00 -26.06 5.15
C PRO A 61 -22.90 -26.91 4.46
N HIS A 62 -22.56 -28.10 4.98
CA HIS A 62 -21.39 -28.86 4.55
C HIS A 62 -21.52 -30.41 4.53
N SER A 63 -22.73 -30.99 4.46
CA SER A 63 -22.85 -32.46 4.42
C SER A 63 -22.86 -33.02 3.00
N THR A 64 -21.83 -33.82 2.70
CA THR A 64 -21.84 -34.92 1.73
C THR A 64 -22.90 -35.94 2.13
N VAL A 65 -24.16 -35.70 1.77
CA VAL A 65 -25.14 -36.79 1.73
C VAL A 65 -24.72 -37.68 0.54
N PRO A 66 -24.32 -38.94 0.75
CA PRO A 66 -23.89 -39.78 -0.36
C PRO A 66 -25.05 -39.95 -1.35
N ASN A 67 -24.79 -39.75 -2.64
CA ASN A 67 -25.82 -39.86 -3.70
C ASN A 67 -26.66 -41.14 -3.60
N TRP A 68 -26.10 -42.23 -3.06
CA TRP A 68 -26.79 -43.52 -2.85
C TRP A 68 -27.95 -43.47 -1.85
N VAL A 69 -27.89 -42.60 -0.82
CA VAL A 69 -29.01 -42.40 0.12
C VAL A 69 -30.18 -41.71 -0.57
N PHE A 70 -29.88 -40.76 -1.46
CA PHE A 70 -30.87 -40.12 -2.31
C PHE A 70 -31.45 -41.12 -3.33
N VAL A 71 -30.62 -41.91 -4.00
CA VAL A 71 -31.05 -42.99 -4.90
C VAL A 71 -31.93 -44.02 -4.18
N GLY A 72 -31.64 -44.34 -2.92
CA GLY A 72 -32.44 -45.25 -2.10
C GLY A 72 -33.83 -44.71 -1.75
N VAL A 73 -33.92 -43.44 -1.34
CA VAL A 73 -35.21 -42.77 -1.08
C VAL A 73 -36.00 -42.62 -2.38
N MET A 74 -35.34 -42.29 -3.49
CA MET A 74 -35.92 -42.17 -4.82
C MET A 74 -36.42 -43.50 -5.39
N ALA A 75 -35.67 -44.59 -5.21
CA ALA A 75 -36.07 -45.93 -5.63
C ALA A 75 -37.27 -46.45 -4.82
N SER A 76 -37.33 -46.11 -3.52
CA SER A 76 -38.46 -46.46 -2.66
C SER A 76 -39.75 -45.75 -3.09
N PHE A 77 -39.65 -44.48 -3.49
CA PHE A 77 -40.78 -43.72 -4.07
C PHE A 77 -41.22 -44.29 -5.43
N PHE A 78 -40.27 -44.77 -6.25
CA PHE A 78 -40.52 -45.35 -7.58
C PHE A 78 -41.21 -46.72 -7.51
N VAL A 79 -40.79 -47.59 -6.57
CA VAL A 79 -41.38 -48.92 -6.36
C VAL A 79 -42.81 -48.81 -5.82
N TYR A 80 -43.09 -47.81 -4.97
CA TYR A 80 -44.41 -47.60 -4.39
C TYR A 80 -45.45 -47.07 -5.41
N LEU A 81 -45.03 -46.20 -6.34
CA LEU A 81 -45.87 -45.69 -7.43
C LEU A 81 -46.24 -46.80 -8.46
N PHE A 82 -45.37 -47.79 -8.65
CA PHE A 82 -45.62 -48.93 -9.54
C PHE A 82 -46.54 -49.98 -8.93
N ALA A 83 -46.56 -50.13 -7.61
CA ALA A 83 -47.39 -51.11 -6.92
C ALA A 83 -48.88 -50.73 -6.83
N GLY A 84 -49.24 -49.47 -7.12
CA GLY A 84 -50.59 -48.93 -6.88
C GLY A 84 -51.44 -48.52 -8.10
N GLY A 85 -50.97 -48.67 -9.35
CA GLY A 85 -51.66 -48.04 -10.50
C GLY A 85 -51.84 -48.89 -11.74
N GLY A 86 -53.09 -49.26 -12.05
CA GLY A 86 -53.51 -49.77 -13.36
C GLY A 86 -53.32 -48.75 -14.50
N HIS A 87 -53.38 -49.25 -15.74
CA HIS A 87 -53.00 -48.61 -17.00
C HIS A 87 -53.55 -47.19 -17.28
N GLY A 88 -52.90 -46.15 -16.74
CA GLY A 88 -53.15 -44.74 -17.11
C GLY A 88 -52.01 -43.75 -16.83
N GLY A 89 -50.85 -44.22 -16.34
CA GLY A 89 -49.84 -43.38 -15.68
C GLY A 89 -48.63 -42.92 -16.50
N THR A 90 -48.61 -43.06 -17.83
CA THR A 90 -47.40 -42.76 -18.62
C THR A 90 -47.17 -41.25 -18.86
N GLY A 91 -48.22 -40.42 -18.89
CA GLY A 91 -48.11 -38.97 -19.05
C GLY A 91 -47.65 -38.22 -17.78
N PHE A 92 -48.04 -38.71 -16.60
CA PHE A 92 -47.62 -38.14 -15.31
C PHE A 92 -46.14 -38.41 -14.99
N LEU A 93 -45.58 -39.49 -15.55
CA LEU A 93 -44.18 -39.89 -15.35
C LEU A 93 -43.20 -38.84 -15.89
N PHE A 94 -43.51 -38.20 -17.02
CA PHE A 94 -42.66 -37.16 -17.62
C PHE A 94 -42.68 -35.83 -16.86
N MET A 95 -43.79 -35.50 -16.19
CA MET A 95 -43.92 -34.26 -15.41
C MET A 95 -43.08 -34.25 -14.13
N LEU A 96 -42.84 -35.43 -13.53
CA LEU A 96 -42.01 -35.57 -12.32
C LEU A 96 -40.51 -35.70 -12.64
N LEU A 97 -40.15 -36.23 -13.81
CA LEU A 97 -38.75 -36.43 -14.21
C LEU A 97 -37.99 -35.11 -14.50
N ILE A 98 -38.69 -34.09 -15.03
CA ILE A 98 -38.08 -32.80 -15.40
C ILE A 98 -37.52 -32.03 -14.18
N PRO A 99 -38.26 -31.85 -13.07
CA PRO A 99 -37.72 -31.18 -11.88
C PRO A 99 -36.66 -32.00 -11.13
N LEU A 100 -36.62 -33.32 -11.32
CA LEU A 100 -35.62 -34.21 -10.72
C LEU A 100 -34.23 -34.11 -11.37
N ALA A 101 -34.15 -33.61 -12.60
CA ALA A 101 -32.87 -33.35 -13.27
C ALA A 101 -32.28 -31.96 -12.95
N ALA A 102 -33.05 -31.03 -12.37
CA ALA A 102 -32.63 -29.66 -12.09
C ALA A 102 -31.35 -29.54 -11.21
N PRO A 103 -31.13 -30.40 -10.18
CA PRO A 103 -29.90 -30.41 -9.40
C PRO A 103 -28.64 -30.78 -10.18
N LEU A 104 -28.77 -31.51 -11.30
CA LEU A 104 -27.64 -31.91 -12.15
C LEU A 104 -27.13 -30.74 -13.01
N PHE A 105 -27.94 -29.71 -13.27
CA PHE A 105 -27.59 -28.60 -14.17
C PHE A 105 -27.38 -27.24 -13.46
N LEU A 106 -28.01 -27.00 -12.30
CA LEU A 106 -28.04 -25.68 -11.65
C LEU A 106 -27.22 -25.59 -10.34
N GLY A 107 -26.51 -26.66 -9.98
CA GLY A 107 -25.74 -26.74 -8.73
C GLY A 107 -26.61 -27.04 -7.50
N TRP A 108 -26.03 -27.74 -6.53
CA TRP A 108 -26.74 -28.48 -5.47
C TRP A 108 -27.78 -27.68 -4.67
N LYS A 109 -27.44 -26.47 -4.20
CA LYS A 109 -28.35 -25.65 -3.39
C LYS A 109 -29.50 -25.03 -4.21
N HIS A 110 -29.22 -24.60 -5.44
CA HIS A 110 -30.18 -23.89 -6.29
C HIS A 110 -31.11 -24.88 -7.00
N GLY A 111 -30.58 -26.02 -7.45
CA GLY A 111 -31.38 -27.10 -8.01
C GLY A 111 -32.30 -27.78 -6.99
N MET A 112 -31.93 -27.82 -5.70
CA MET A 112 -32.83 -28.29 -4.64
C MET A 112 -34.04 -27.37 -4.43
N ALA A 113 -33.86 -26.05 -4.46
CA ALA A 113 -34.97 -25.11 -4.29
C ALA A 113 -35.98 -25.21 -5.45
N VAL A 114 -35.47 -25.31 -6.69
CA VAL A 114 -36.29 -25.50 -7.88
C VAL A 114 -37.01 -26.86 -7.84
N ALA A 115 -36.32 -27.93 -7.46
CA ALA A 115 -36.92 -29.25 -7.32
C ALA A 115 -38.02 -29.28 -6.25
N LEU A 116 -37.82 -28.63 -5.11
CA LEU A 116 -38.82 -28.54 -4.03
C LEU A 116 -40.05 -27.73 -4.44
N ILE A 117 -39.86 -26.58 -5.11
CA ILE A 117 -40.97 -25.76 -5.59
C ILE A 117 -41.76 -26.52 -6.67
N SER A 118 -41.08 -27.17 -7.62
CA SER A 118 -41.75 -27.99 -8.62
C SER A 118 -42.45 -29.21 -8.02
N MET A 119 -41.85 -29.86 -7.00
CA MET A 119 -42.52 -30.96 -6.27
C MET A 119 -43.75 -30.48 -5.52
N LEU A 120 -43.72 -29.30 -4.88
CA LEU A 120 -44.88 -28.73 -4.20
C LEU A 120 -45.98 -28.33 -5.18
N VAL A 121 -45.63 -27.81 -6.36
CA VAL A 121 -46.60 -27.50 -7.42
C VAL A 121 -47.18 -28.79 -8.01
N CYS A 122 -46.37 -29.82 -8.27
CA CYS A 122 -46.86 -31.13 -8.71
C CYS A 122 -47.75 -31.79 -7.65
N ALA A 123 -47.39 -31.73 -6.37
CA ALA A 123 -48.21 -32.22 -5.27
C ALA A 123 -49.54 -31.46 -5.18
N GLY A 124 -49.53 -30.13 -5.34
CA GLY A 124 -50.74 -29.31 -5.45
C GLY A 124 -51.62 -29.72 -6.63
N LEU A 125 -51.02 -30.04 -7.79
CA LEU A 125 -51.74 -30.51 -8.98
C LEU A 125 -52.31 -31.93 -8.81
N VAL A 126 -51.62 -32.81 -8.07
CA VAL A 126 -52.11 -34.15 -7.74
C VAL A 126 -53.25 -34.08 -6.71
N VAL A 127 -53.16 -33.18 -5.71
CA VAL A 127 -54.25 -32.98 -4.73
C VAL A 127 -55.47 -32.36 -5.41
N VAL A 128 -55.29 -31.38 -6.31
CA VAL A 128 -56.38 -30.77 -7.08
C VAL A 128 -56.94 -31.72 -8.15
N GLY A 129 -56.09 -32.53 -8.79
CA GLY A 129 -56.51 -33.53 -9.79
C GLY A 129 -57.17 -34.77 -9.18
N GLY A 130 -56.70 -35.24 -8.02
CA GLY A 130 -57.27 -36.37 -7.28
C GLY A 130 -58.62 -36.03 -6.64
N SER A 131 -58.78 -34.79 -6.16
CA SER A 131 -60.06 -34.28 -5.63
C SER A 131 -61.13 -34.05 -6.72
N ILE A 132 -60.76 -34.12 -8.01
CA ILE A 132 -61.67 -34.01 -9.16
C ILE A 132 -61.63 -35.34 -9.93
N SER A 133 -61.89 -36.43 -9.22
CA SER A 133 -62.27 -37.71 -9.82
C SER A 133 -63.76 -37.75 -10.21
N SER A 134 -64.46 -36.62 -10.02
CA SER A 134 -65.79 -36.35 -10.57
C SER A 134 -65.79 -34.98 -11.26
N PRO A 135 -66.30 -34.86 -12.50
CA PRO A 135 -66.33 -33.58 -13.21
C PRO A 135 -67.27 -32.61 -12.48
N LEU A 136 -66.75 -31.43 -12.11
CA LEU A 136 -67.59 -30.34 -11.63
C LEU A 136 -68.53 -29.90 -12.78
N PRO A 137 -69.85 -29.74 -12.54
CA PRO A 137 -70.79 -29.43 -13.60
C PRO A 137 -70.49 -28.05 -14.22
N GLY A 138 -70.25 -28.01 -15.53
CA GLY A 138 -70.22 -26.77 -16.32
C GLY A 138 -68.86 -26.13 -16.61
N ILE A 139 -67.73 -26.74 -16.22
CA ILE A 139 -66.39 -26.19 -16.52
C ILE A 139 -65.59 -27.20 -17.39
N PRO A 140 -65.19 -26.86 -18.63
CA PRO A 140 -64.43 -27.78 -19.48
C PRO A 140 -63.03 -28.03 -18.88
N GLY A 141 -62.63 -29.30 -18.75
CA GLY A 141 -61.35 -29.72 -18.12
C GLY A 141 -60.08 -29.06 -18.66
N ASN A 142 -60.09 -28.58 -19.91
CA ASN A 142 -59.00 -27.83 -20.52
C ASN A 142 -58.70 -26.49 -19.81
N THR A 143 -59.65 -25.90 -19.09
CA THR A 143 -59.45 -24.63 -18.36
C THR A 143 -58.69 -24.80 -17.05
N LEU A 144 -58.75 -25.98 -16.41
CA LEU A 144 -58.05 -26.25 -15.16
C LEU A 144 -56.54 -26.49 -15.40
N LEU A 145 -56.22 -27.28 -16.43
CA LEU A 145 -54.84 -27.50 -16.90
C LEU A 145 -54.17 -26.20 -17.37
N ALA A 146 -54.92 -25.33 -18.07
CA ALA A 146 -54.41 -24.02 -18.49
C ALA A 146 -54.09 -23.10 -17.29
N ARG A 147 -54.93 -23.09 -16.25
CA ARG A 147 -54.70 -22.31 -15.01
C ARG A 147 -53.51 -22.86 -14.22
N ALA A 148 -53.39 -24.17 -14.12
CA ALA A 148 -52.25 -24.87 -13.54
C ALA A 148 -50.93 -24.54 -14.24
N GLY A 149 -50.92 -24.59 -15.58
CA GLY A 149 -49.77 -24.21 -16.39
C GLY A 149 -49.38 -22.75 -16.20
N ALA A 150 -50.36 -21.84 -16.09
CA ALA A 150 -50.11 -20.42 -15.82
C ALA A 150 -49.44 -20.20 -14.45
N VAL A 151 -49.89 -20.88 -13.39
CA VAL A 151 -49.26 -20.79 -12.06
C VAL A 151 -47.83 -21.32 -12.08
N TYR A 152 -47.58 -22.43 -12.79
CA TYR A 152 -46.23 -22.99 -12.93
C TYR A 152 -45.29 -22.04 -13.67
N VAL A 153 -45.74 -21.43 -14.77
CA VAL A 153 -44.95 -20.43 -15.53
C VAL A 153 -44.64 -19.20 -14.67
N VAL A 154 -45.61 -18.69 -13.91
CA VAL A 154 -45.39 -17.56 -13.00
C VAL A 154 -44.38 -17.92 -11.89
N SER A 155 -44.46 -19.14 -11.34
CA SER A 155 -43.50 -19.61 -10.33
C SER A 155 -42.07 -19.70 -10.88
N LEU A 156 -41.91 -20.18 -12.11
CA LEU A 156 -40.60 -20.23 -12.78
C LEU A 156 -40.03 -18.81 -13.02
N ILE A 157 -40.88 -17.88 -13.46
CA ILE A 157 -40.48 -16.48 -13.67
C ILE A 157 -40.07 -15.84 -12.34
N LEU A 158 -40.86 -16.01 -11.27
CA LEU A 158 -40.53 -15.47 -9.94
C LEU A 158 -39.23 -16.07 -9.38
N SER A 159 -39.00 -17.37 -9.57
CA SER A 159 -37.74 -18.02 -9.18
C SER A 159 -36.54 -17.47 -9.96
N GLY A 160 -36.69 -17.24 -11.27
CA GLY A 160 -35.64 -16.65 -12.10
C GLY A 160 -35.34 -15.19 -11.74
N LEU A 161 -36.37 -14.39 -11.43
CA LEU A 161 -36.22 -13.02 -10.96
C LEU A 161 -35.54 -12.96 -9.60
N TYR A 162 -35.87 -13.87 -8.68
CA TYR A 162 -35.22 -14.00 -7.39
C TYR A 162 -33.74 -14.37 -7.53
N ASP A 163 -33.41 -15.37 -8.35
CA ASP A 163 -32.02 -15.76 -8.62
C ASP A 163 -31.22 -14.61 -9.25
N PHE A 164 -31.79 -13.92 -10.23
CA PHE A 164 -31.16 -12.76 -10.85
C PHE A 164 -30.88 -11.63 -9.84
N ALA A 165 -31.84 -11.35 -8.94
CA ALA A 165 -31.68 -10.35 -7.89
C ALA A 165 -30.59 -10.76 -6.88
N MET A 166 -30.55 -12.02 -6.46
CA MET A 166 -29.55 -12.56 -5.53
C MET A 166 -28.14 -12.55 -6.13
N GLN A 167 -28.00 -12.97 -7.40
CA GLN A 167 -26.72 -12.90 -8.09
C GLN A 167 -26.23 -11.46 -8.24
N ARG A 168 -27.15 -10.51 -8.49
CA ARG A 168 -26.80 -9.09 -8.54
C ARG A 168 -26.29 -8.59 -7.19
N ALA A 169 -26.99 -8.87 -6.10
CA ALA A 169 -26.57 -8.47 -4.75
C ALA A 169 -25.21 -9.06 -4.37
N TYR A 170 -24.97 -10.34 -4.66
CA TYR A 170 -23.68 -10.99 -4.41
C TYR A 170 -22.53 -10.37 -5.23
N ARG A 171 -22.78 -10.04 -6.50
CA ARG A 171 -21.80 -9.34 -7.35
C ARG A 171 -21.49 -7.95 -6.84
N GLU A 172 -22.50 -7.20 -6.37
CA GLU A 172 -22.32 -5.86 -5.80
C GLU A 172 -21.49 -5.92 -4.51
N GLU A 173 -21.79 -6.86 -3.59
CA GLU A 173 -21.01 -7.06 -2.36
C GLU A 173 -19.55 -7.46 -2.67
N THR A 174 -19.35 -8.37 -3.62
CA THR A 174 -18.00 -8.82 -4.01
C THR A 174 -17.21 -7.68 -4.64
N ARG A 175 -17.83 -6.88 -5.51
CA ARG A 175 -17.19 -5.70 -6.12
C ARG A 175 -16.85 -4.64 -5.08
N ALA A 176 -17.72 -4.40 -4.10
CA ALA A 176 -17.46 -3.46 -3.02
C ALA A 176 -16.28 -3.92 -2.13
N LYS A 177 -16.23 -5.21 -1.78
CA LYS A 177 -15.11 -5.79 -1.03
C LYS A 177 -13.79 -5.72 -1.79
N GLU A 178 -13.81 -6.02 -3.08
CA GLU A 178 -12.61 -5.97 -3.91
C GLU A 178 -12.13 -4.54 -4.14
N ALA A 179 -13.05 -3.59 -4.38
CA ALA A 179 -12.70 -2.17 -4.49
C ALA A 179 -12.12 -1.62 -3.18
N LEU A 180 -12.66 -2.03 -2.03
CA LEU A 180 -12.10 -1.68 -0.73
C LEU A 180 -10.69 -2.24 -0.56
N ARG A 181 -10.50 -3.54 -0.85
CA ARG A 181 -9.17 -4.19 -0.79
C ARG A 181 -8.15 -3.50 -1.68
N GLN A 182 -8.52 -3.17 -2.92
CA GLN A 182 -7.64 -2.48 -3.87
C GLN A 182 -7.30 -1.06 -3.40
N SER A 183 -8.25 -0.36 -2.79
CA SER A 183 -8.02 0.96 -2.22
C SER A 183 -7.05 0.88 -1.03
N GLU A 184 -7.27 -0.06 -0.10
CA GLU A 184 -6.38 -0.32 1.05
C GLU A 184 -4.96 -0.70 0.61
N GLU A 185 -4.84 -1.60 -0.37
CA GLU A 185 -3.55 -1.99 -0.95
C GLU A 185 -2.86 -0.80 -1.60
N ARG A 186 -3.60 0.00 -2.38
CA ARG A 186 -3.05 1.22 -3.00
C ARG A 186 -2.53 2.21 -1.96
N TYR A 187 -3.27 2.44 -0.86
CA TYR A 187 -2.82 3.33 0.20
C TYR A 187 -1.58 2.80 0.92
N ARG A 188 -1.54 1.49 1.20
CA ARG A 188 -0.39 0.84 1.81
C ARG A 188 0.86 0.97 0.94
N THR A 189 0.74 0.67 -0.35
CA THR A 189 1.84 0.79 -1.32
C THR A 189 2.38 2.21 -1.40
N ILE A 190 1.51 3.23 -1.49
CA ILE A 190 1.95 4.64 -1.56
C ILE A 190 2.79 5.01 -0.32
N LEU A 191 2.32 4.64 0.87
CA LEU A 191 3.03 4.96 2.12
C LEU A 191 4.34 4.18 2.27
N ASP A 192 4.39 2.94 1.79
CA ASP A 192 5.61 2.13 1.85
C ASP A 192 6.66 2.58 0.80
N GLU A 193 6.24 2.98 -0.41
CA GLU A 193 7.11 3.46 -1.47
C GLU A 193 7.72 4.84 -1.18
N THR A 194 6.97 5.76 -0.57
CA THR A 194 7.54 7.06 -0.16
C THR A 194 8.49 6.93 1.02
N GLY A 195 8.41 5.84 1.78
CA GLY A 195 9.15 5.64 3.01
C GLY A 195 8.69 6.56 4.15
N ASP A 196 7.58 7.28 3.97
CA ASP A 196 7.03 8.17 4.99
C ASP A 196 6.29 7.34 6.07
N GLY A 197 6.61 7.61 7.34
CA GLY A 197 5.98 6.95 8.48
C GLY A 197 4.56 7.47 8.69
N TYR A 198 3.55 6.62 8.51
CA TYR A 198 2.18 6.93 8.89
C TYR A 198 1.91 6.46 10.31
N PHE A 199 1.29 7.32 11.11
CA PHE A 199 0.96 7.02 12.49
C PHE A 199 -0.39 7.60 12.89
N GLU A 200 -1.01 6.98 13.89
CA GLU A 200 -2.17 7.51 14.59
C GLU A 200 -1.93 7.45 16.09
N THR A 201 -2.46 8.42 16.82
CA THR A 201 -2.31 8.57 18.26
C THR A 201 -3.64 8.85 18.94
N ASP A 202 -3.76 8.44 20.20
CA ASP A 202 -4.80 8.94 21.10
C ASP A 202 -4.50 10.38 21.58
N LEU A 203 -5.41 10.97 22.35
CA LEU A 203 -5.22 12.32 22.91
C LEU A 203 -4.06 12.44 23.92
N ALA A 204 -3.61 11.33 24.50
CA ALA A 204 -2.45 11.29 25.38
C ALA A 204 -1.12 11.21 24.59
N GLY A 205 -1.20 10.99 23.27
CA GLY A 205 -0.05 10.85 22.39
C GLY A 205 0.54 9.44 22.38
N ASN A 206 -0.24 8.42 22.75
CA ASN A 206 0.14 7.02 22.59
C ASN A 206 -0.17 6.56 21.17
N LEU A 207 0.76 5.85 20.54
CA LEU A 207 0.58 5.32 19.19
C LEU A 207 -0.48 4.22 19.17
N ILE A 208 -1.61 4.45 18.49
CA ILE A 208 -2.66 3.44 18.30
C ILE A 208 -2.47 2.66 16.99
N PHE A 209 -1.79 3.27 16.02
CA PHE A 209 -1.47 2.66 14.73
C PHE A 209 -0.15 3.21 14.19
N ALA A 210 0.60 2.36 13.49
CA ALA A 210 1.81 2.72 12.76
C ALA A 210 2.00 1.80 11.55
N ASN A 211 2.36 2.38 10.39
CA ASN A 211 2.79 1.60 9.23
C ASN A 211 4.22 1.06 9.41
N ASP A 212 4.67 0.22 8.48
CA ASP A 212 6.00 -0.40 8.58
C ASP A 212 7.13 0.63 8.45
N ALA A 213 6.95 1.69 7.66
CA ALA A 213 7.92 2.78 7.56
C ALA A 213 8.14 3.50 8.90
N GLN A 214 7.07 3.81 9.64
CA GLN A 214 7.15 4.42 10.97
C GLN A 214 7.88 3.51 11.97
N ILE A 215 7.65 2.20 11.90
CA ILE A 215 8.29 1.22 12.77
C ILE A 215 9.79 1.14 12.46
N ARG A 216 10.17 1.05 11.18
CA ARG A 216 11.57 1.08 10.74
C ARG A 216 12.27 2.37 11.14
N LEU A 217 11.58 3.51 11.02
CA LEU A 217 12.09 4.82 11.38
C LEU A 217 12.48 4.91 12.87
N LEU A 218 11.63 4.40 13.76
CA LEU A 218 11.88 4.41 15.21
C LEU A 218 12.84 3.29 15.65
N GLY A 219 12.93 2.20 14.90
CA GLY A 219 13.80 1.06 15.22
C GLY A 219 13.25 0.13 16.30
N TYR A 220 11.97 0.24 16.64
CA TYR A 220 11.28 -0.66 17.58
C TYR A 220 10.56 -1.79 16.84
N SER A 221 10.18 -2.85 17.54
CA SER A 221 9.24 -3.84 17.01
C SER A 221 7.82 -3.28 16.93
N ARG A 222 6.94 -3.90 16.14
CA ARG A 222 5.53 -3.48 16.04
C ARG A 222 4.84 -3.57 17.40
N GLU A 223 5.13 -4.62 18.15
CA GLU A 223 4.56 -4.91 19.47
C GLU A 223 4.99 -3.88 20.52
N GLU A 224 6.21 -3.39 20.43
CA GLU A 224 6.70 -2.29 21.29
C GLU A 224 6.12 -0.94 20.84
N THR A 225 6.05 -0.69 19.53
CA THR A 225 5.67 0.61 18.98
C THR A 225 4.23 0.98 19.29
N ILE A 226 3.29 0.03 19.21
CA ILE A 226 1.89 0.29 19.52
C ILE A 226 1.72 0.43 21.04
N GLY A 227 1.13 1.55 21.46
CA GLY A 227 0.99 1.94 22.86
C GLY A 227 2.13 2.80 23.40
N MET A 228 3.26 2.92 22.68
CA MET A 228 4.33 3.84 23.07
C MET A 228 3.87 5.29 22.99
N ASN A 229 4.18 6.05 24.04
CA ASN A 229 3.95 7.48 24.08
C ASN A 229 5.03 8.23 23.30
N TYR A 230 4.68 9.33 22.63
CA TYR A 230 5.64 10.13 21.85
C TYR A 230 6.87 10.58 22.63
N ARG A 231 6.72 10.81 23.94
CA ARG A 231 7.83 11.15 24.86
C ARG A 231 8.97 10.13 24.86
N ALA A 232 8.70 8.86 24.53
CA ALA A 232 9.72 7.81 24.50
C ALA A 232 10.66 7.90 23.30
N PHE A 233 10.26 8.58 22.22
CA PHE A 233 11.03 8.71 20.99
C PHE A 233 11.22 10.17 20.55
N THR A 234 10.95 11.13 21.42
CA THR A 234 11.23 12.56 21.24
C THR A 234 12.31 12.95 22.26
N PRO A 235 13.39 13.64 21.85
CA PRO A 235 14.38 14.16 22.81
C PRO A 235 13.73 15.05 23.87
N GLU A 236 14.16 14.92 25.13
CA GLU A 236 13.52 15.58 26.28
C GLU A 236 13.36 17.09 26.08
N GLU A 237 14.35 17.75 25.47
CA GLU A 237 14.32 19.19 25.18
C GLU A 237 13.24 19.62 24.16
N GLN A 238 12.70 18.70 23.36
CA GLN A 238 11.63 18.99 22.37
C GLN A 238 10.25 18.51 22.81
N VAL A 239 10.16 17.75 23.90
CA VAL A 239 8.88 17.16 24.34
C VAL A 239 7.81 18.22 24.58
N GLU A 240 8.17 19.34 25.22
CA GLU A 240 7.24 20.44 25.50
C GLU A 240 6.78 21.14 24.21
N ALA A 241 7.69 21.40 23.27
CA ALA A 241 7.35 22.00 21.98
C ALA A 241 6.40 21.12 21.15
N VAL A 242 6.60 19.79 21.16
CA VAL A 242 5.69 18.83 20.53
C VAL A 242 4.33 18.87 21.21
N PHE A 243 4.28 18.86 22.55
CA PHE A 243 3.03 18.96 23.29
C PHE A 243 2.25 20.23 22.94
N GLU A 244 2.91 21.39 22.90
CA GLU A 244 2.26 22.66 22.54
C GLU A 244 1.72 22.65 21.11
N ALA A 245 2.45 22.07 20.16
CA ALA A 245 2.01 21.95 18.78
C ALA A 245 0.73 21.10 18.65
N TYR A 246 0.69 19.94 19.32
CA TYR A 246 -0.49 19.06 19.32
C TYR A 246 -1.65 19.63 20.14
N ASN A 247 -1.38 20.36 21.23
CA ASN A 247 -2.41 21.04 22.01
C ASN A 247 -3.03 22.21 21.23
N ARG A 248 -2.25 22.96 20.45
CA ARG A 248 -2.78 23.97 19.51
C ARG A 248 -3.69 23.30 18.49
N MET A 249 -3.22 22.23 17.86
CA MET A 249 -3.99 21.41 16.92
C MET A 249 -5.33 20.96 17.55
N TYR A 250 -5.30 20.44 18.77
CA TYR A 250 -6.52 20.05 19.49
C TYR A 250 -7.50 21.21 19.72
N ARG A 251 -7.00 22.38 20.11
CA ARG A 251 -7.85 23.55 20.44
C ARG A 251 -8.43 24.24 19.21
N THR A 252 -7.65 24.37 18.14
CA THR A 252 -8.04 25.14 16.96
C THR A 252 -8.63 24.26 15.85
N GLY A 253 -8.26 22.98 15.80
CA GLY A 253 -8.59 22.10 14.68
C GLY A 253 -7.76 22.38 13.41
N GLU A 254 -6.77 23.27 13.46
CA GLU A 254 -5.87 23.57 12.35
C GLU A 254 -4.70 22.58 12.25
N PRO A 255 -4.47 21.95 11.09
CA PRO A 255 -3.47 20.91 10.93
C PRO A 255 -2.05 21.41 11.22
N LEU A 256 -1.22 20.51 11.72
CA LEU A 256 0.21 20.70 11.82
C LEU A 256 0.82 20.33 10.46
N ILE A 257 1.57 21.23 9.84
CA ILE A 257 2.20 21.00 8.54
C ILE A 257 3.70 21.19 8.68
N ASP A 258 4.47 20.22 8.20
CA ASP A 258 5.94 20.21 8.10
C ASP A 258 6.65 20.64 9.40
N PHE A 259 6.10 20.21 10.55
CA PHE A 259 6.67 20.56 11.85
C PHE A 259 8.01 19.84 12.05
N PRO A 260 9.11 20.59 12.23
CA PRO A 260 10.41 19.99 12.48
C PRO A 260 10.40 19.31 13.85
N SER A 261 10.78 18.03 13.86
CA SER A 261 10.85 17.24 15.09
C SER A 261 12.06 16.34 15.05
N ASP A 262 12.78 16.29 16.16
CA ASP A 262 13.85 15.33 16.33
C ASP A 262 13.29 14.01 16.85
N ILE A 263 13.88 12.92 16.40
CA ILE A 263 13.51 11.56 16.80
C ILE A 263 14.66 10.90 17.55
N MET A 264 14.34 10.18 18.61
CA MET A 264 15.24 9.30 19.32
C MET A 264 14.89 7.85 18.97
N ARG A 265 15.79 7.16 18.26
CA ARG A 265 15.59 5.77 17.85
C ARG A 265 15.95 4.82 19.00
N LYS A 266 15.51 3.56 18.90
CA LYS A 266 15.77 2.52 19.92
C LYS A 266 17.26 2.31 20.22
N ASP A 267 18.12 2.45 19.21
CA ASP A 267 19.57 2.32 19.34
C ASP A 267 20.25 3.54 19.99
N GLY A 268 19.47 4.56 20.37
CA GLY A 268 19.96 5.82 20.92
C GLY A 268 20.42 6.82 19.88
N SER A 269 20.33 6.49 18.59
CA SER A 269 20.67 7.43 17.52
C SER A 269 19.60 8.51 17.38
N ARG A 270 20.06 9.75 17.21
CA ARG A 270 19.20 10.89 16.91
C ARG A 270 18.95 10.96 15.40
N GLY A 271 17.71 11.24 15.02
CA GLY A 271 17.31 11.54 13.66
C GLY A 271 16.53 12.85 13.59
N PHE A 272 16.32 13.31 12.36
CA PHE A 272 15.52 14.50 12.08
C PHE A 272 14.31 14.10 11.25
N ALA A 273 13.14 14.60 11.62
CA ALA A 273 11.91 14.34 10.91
C ALA A 273 11.08 15.62 10.71
N GLU A 274 10.24 15.59 9.69
CA GLU A 274 9.17 16.56 9.48
C GLU A 274 7.83 15.85 9.72
N ILE A 275 6.96 16.45 10.55
CA ILE A 275 5.67 15.87 10.93
C ILE A 275 4.55 16.74 10.38
N SER A 276 3.65 16.10 9.62
CA SER A 276 2.38 16.67 9.21
C SER A 276 1.25 15.87 9.86
N ALA A 277 0.44 16.50 10.73
CA ALA A 277 -0.57 15.86 11.54
C ALA A 277 -1.94 16.56 11.46
N PHE A 278 -3.00 15.74 11.52
CA PHE A 278 -4.40 16.13 11.35
C PHE A 278 -5.25 15.53 12.48
N PRO A 279 -6.32 16.22 12.92
CA PRO A 279 -7.17 15.71 13.97
C PRO A 279 -8.07 14.57 13.46
N ILE A 280 -8.25 13.54 14.27
CA ILE A 280 -9.24 12.48 14.06
C ILE A 280 -10.50 12.87 14.84
N ARG A 281 -11.64 12.94 14.16
CA ARG A 281 -12.92 13.32 14.77
C ARG A 281 -13.85 12.12 14.92
N SER A 282 -14.56 12.05 16.03
CA SER A 282 -15.68 11.12 16.21
C SER A 282 -16.91 11.54 15.39
N ASP A 283 -17.92 10.68 15.33
CA ASP A 283 -19.21 10.97 14.68
C ASP A 283 -19.92 12.20 15.28
N LYS A 284 -19.57 12.58 16.53
CA LYS A 284 -20.08 13.78 17.21
C LYS A 284 -19.26 15.04 16.91
N GLY A 285 -18.21 14.94 16.09
CA GLY A 285 -17.31 16.03 15.73
C GLY A 285 -16.18 16.31 16.73
N GLU A 286 -16.12 15.58 17.85
CA GLU A 286 -15.12 15.71 18.89
C GLU A 286 -13.78 15.12 18.44
N ILE A 287 -12.66 15.79 18.76
CA ILE A 287 -11.34 15.27 18.44
C ILE A 287 -11.01 14.14 19.41
N THR A 288 -10.68 12.96 18.88
CA THR A 288 -10.40 11.72 19.63
C THR A 288 -8.94 11.29 19.57
N GLY A 289 -8.16 11.94 18.71
CA GLY A 289 -6.76 11.61 18.47
C GLY A 289 -6.22 12.37 17.27
N PHE A 290 -5.05 11.96 16.81
CA PHE A 290 -4.37 12.58 15.67
C PHE A 290 -3.82 11.51 14.74
N ARG A 291 -3.89 11.77 13.44
CA ARG A 291 -3.19 10.99 12.42
C ARG A 291 -2.17 11.86 11.72
N GLY A 292 -1.04 11.29 11.34
CA GLY A 292 -0.01 12.07 10.68
C GLY A 292 0.92 11.22 9.84
N VAL A 293 1.69 11.94 9.03
CA VAL A 293 2.83 11.43 8.29
C VAL A 293 4.09 12.05 8.86
N ARG A 294 5.14 11.23 8.95
CA ARG A 294 6.46 11.58 9.43
C ARG A 294 7.47 11.25 8.35
N ARG A 295 8.14 12.27 7.85
CA ARG A 295 9.22 12.11 6.86
C ARG A 295 10.57 12.15 7.55
N ASP A 296 11.40 11.14 7.34
CA ASP A 296 12.80 11.17 7.79
C ASP A 296 13.60 12.09 6.86
N ILE A 297 14.20 13.14 7.42
CA ILE A 297 15.06 14.08 6.69
C ILE A 297 16.51 14.01 7.18
N THR A 298 16.86 12.95 7.92
CA THR A 298 18.19 12.77 8.52
C THR A 298 19.28 12.75 7.45
N GLU A 299 19.12 11.96 6.39
CA GLU A 299 20.12 11.87 5.32
C GLU A 299 20.31 13.20 4.59
N ARG A 300 19.20 13.89 4.28
CA ARG A 300 19.24 15.23 3.67
C ARG A 300 20.02 16.20 4.54
N LYS A 301 19.69 16.30 5.83
CA LYS A 301 20.39 17.20 6.77
C LYS A 301 21.86 16.81 6.96
N ARG A 302 22.19 15.52 7.02
CA ARG A 302 23.59 15.06 7.12
C ARG A 302 24.40 15.42 5.87
N ALA A 303 23.80 15.29 4.68
CA ALA A 303 24.46 15.68 3.44
C ALA A 303 24.66 17.20 3.35
N GLU A 304 23.66 17.99 3.73
CA GLU A 304 23.76 19.46 3.80
C GLU A 304 24.84 19.90 4.79
N GLU A 305 24.87 19.31 5.99
CA GLU A 305 25.87 19.60 7.01
C GLU A 305 27.27 19.19 6.57
N ALA A 306 27.45 17.99 6.02
CA ALA A 306 28.74 17.53 5.50
C ALA A 306 29.25 18.43 4.35
N SER A 307 28.35 18.89 3.48
CA SER A 307 28.69 19.84 2.43
C SER A 307 29.15 21.17 3.01
N ARG A 308 28.42 21.69 4.02
CA ARG A 308 28.77 22.93 4.72
C ARG A 308 30.11 22.83 5.44
N GLU A 309 30.32 21.78 6.22
CA GLU A 309 31.58 21.51 6.94
C GLU A 309 32.76 21.39 5.97
N SER A 310 32.57 20.71 4.83
CA SER A 310 33.59 20.60 3.80
C SER A 310 33.92 21.96 3.16
N GLU A 311 32.90 22.78 2.88
CA GLU A 311 33.08 24.12 2.33
C GLU A 311 33.80 25.04 3.32
N GLU A 312 33.41 25.04 4.59
CA GLU A 312 34.05 25.80 5.65
C GLU A 312 35.50 25.35 5.87
N ARG A 313 35.76 24.05 5.85
CA ARG A 313 37.11 23.50 5.96
C ARG A 313 37.99 23.93 4.78
N TYR A 314 37.48 23.85 3.54
CA TYR A 314 38.20 24.32 2.36
C TYR A 314 38.48 25.83 2.45
N ARG A 315 37.47 26.63 2.81
CA ARG A 315 37.59 28.08 2.96
C ARG A 315 38.60 28.47 4.04
N SER A 316 38.63 27.72 5.14
CA SER A 316 39.60 27.92 6.22
C SER A 316 41.03 27.61 5.75
N LEU A 317 41.25 26.47 5.09
CA LEU A 317 42.55 26.11 4.53
C LEU A 317 43.06 27.16 3.54
N VAL A 318 42.22 27.58 2.59
CA VAL A 318 42.57 28.57 1.56
C VAL A 318 42.92 29.93 2.17
N ASN A 319 42.25 30.35 3.25
CA ASN A 319 42.49 31.66 3.86
C ASN A 319 43.62 31.69 4.89
N ASN A 320 44.07 30.52 5.38
CA ASN A 320 45.14 30.43 6.38
C ASN A 320 46.54 30.28 5.78
N ILE A 321 46.67 30.06 4.46
CA ILE A 321 47.96 30.00 3.79
C ILE A 321 48.35 31.41 3.35
N ASP A 322 49.61 31.81 3.56
CA ASP A 322 50.15 33.12 3.17
C ASP A 322 50.56 33.21 1.69
N VAL A 323 49.93 32.41 0.82
CA VAL A 323 50.05 32.52 -0.63
C VAL A 323 48.71 33.00 -1.19
N GLY A 324 48.76 33.94 -2.12
CA GLY A 324 47.59 34.42 -2.82
C GLY A 324 46.99 33.29 -3.64
N ILE A 325 45.71 32.99 -3.46
CA ILE A 325 44.96 32.05 -4.28
C ILE A 325 43.88 32.84 -4.97
N PHE A 326 43.76 32.69 -6.27
CA PHE A 326 42.76 33.38 -7.07
C PHE A 326 42.15 32.48 -8.13
N ARG A 327 40.94 32.85 -8.55
CA ARG A 327 40.28 32.35 -9.73
C ARG A 327 39.96 33.52 -10.64
N SER A 328 40.18 33.39 -11.93
CA SER A 328 39.88 34.44 -12.90
C SER A 328 39.22 33.93 -14.17
N THR A 329 38.46 34.79 -14.84
CA THR A 329 37.91 34.51 -16.16
C THR A 329 39.01 34.35 -17.21
N SER A 330 38.72 33.59 -18.26
CA SER A 330 39.61 33.43 -19.42
C SER A 330 39.46 34.51 -20.49
N GLY A 331 38.72 35.58 -20.22
CA GLY A 331 38.47 36.66 -21.19
C GLY A 331 39.62 37.66 -21.32
N PRO A 332 39.55 38.58 -22.31
CA PRO A 332 40.48 39.70 -22.44
C PRO A 332 40.58 40.51 -21.13
N GLY A 333 41.78 40.90 -20.72
CA GLY A 333 42.04 41.60 -19.44
C GLY A 333 41.93 40.71 -18.18
N GLY A 334 41.05 39.70 -18.22
CA GLY A 334 40.78 38.74 -17.14
C GLY A 334 40.15 39.41 -15.93
N ARG A 335 39.13 38.79 -15.33
CA ARG A 335 38.47 39.31 -14.13
C ARG A 335 38.65 38.32 -13.00
N PHE A 336 39.03 38.81 -11.82
CA PHE A 336 39.01 38.00 -10.62
C PHE A 336 37.56 37.61 -10.31
N LEU A 337 37.33 36.30 -10.14
CA LEU A 337 36.06 35.72 -9.71
C LEU A 337 36.10 35.43 -8.22
N GLU A 338 37.25 34.91 -7.74
CA GLU A 338 37.50 34.64 -6.33
C GLU A 338 38.95 34.96 -6.00
N VAL A 339 39.17 35.41 -4.76
CA VAL A 339 40.50 35.66 -4.20
C VAL A 339 40.45 35.28 -2.72
N ASN A 340 41.54 34.73 -2.19
CA ASN A 340 41.70 34.47 -0.77
C ASN A 340 42.19 35.71 -0.01
N ARG A 341 42.20 35.63 1.32
CA ARG A 341 42.69 36.73 2.19
C ARG A 341 44.16 37.08 1.95
N ALA A 342 45.00 36.13 1.55
CA ALA A 342 46.40 36.39 1.27
C ALA A 342 46.59 37.28 0.04
N MET A 343 45.75 37.14 -1.00
CA MET A 343 45.77 38.07 -2.14
C MET A 343 45.55 39.52 -1.70
N GLU A 344 44.66 39.78 -0.75
CA GLU A 344 44.44 41.12 -0.21
C GLU A 344 45.69 41.66 0.48
N LYS A 345 46.35 40.82 1.30
CA LYS A 345 47.60 41.18 1.99
C LYS A 345 48.74 41.46 1.01
N ILE A 346 48.91 40.59 0.01
CA ILE A 346 50.01 40.68 -0.96
C ILE A 346 49.82 41.90 -1.88
N THR A 347 48.62 42.11 -2.41
CA THR A 347 48.38 43.16 -3.42
C THR A 347 48.02 44.52 -2.80
N GLY A 348 47.56 44.55 -1.55
CA GLY A 348 47.06 45.75 -0.88
C GLY A 348 45.65 46.20 -1.33
N TYR A 349 45.01 45.43 -2.20
CA TYR A 349 43.60 45.64 -2.56
C TYR A 349 42.69 44.90 -1.58
N SER A 350 41.50 45.43 -1.31
CA SER A 350 40.45 44.63 -0.66
C SER A 350 39.91 43.61 -1.67
N ARG A 351 39.22 42.58 -1.17
CA ARG A 351 38.54 41.58 -2.00
C ARG A 351 37.62 42.25 -3.03
N GLU A 352 36.78 43.19 -2.63
CA GLU A 352 35.88 43.91 -3.55
C GLU A 352 36.66 44.71 -4.59
N GLY A 353 37.80 45.30 -4.19
CA GLY A 353 38.71 46.00 -5.08
C GLY A 353 39.31 45.07 -6.13
N LEU A 354 39.80 43.89 -5.72
CA LEU A 354 40.36 42.87 -6.63
C LEU A 354 39.30 42.38 -7.62
N LEU A 355 38.09 42.09 -7.17
CA LEU A 355 36.99 41.66 -8.05
C LEU A 355 36.54 42.76 -9.04
N SER A 356 36.93 44.02 -8.80
CA SER A 356 36.53 45.17 -9.62
C SER A 356 37.59 45.62 -10.63
N ILE A 357 38.80 45.07 -10.58
CA ILE A 357 39.89 45.39 -11.52
C ILE A 357 40.12 44.23 -12.50
N ASP A 358 40.76 44.53 -13.63
CA ASP A 358 41.27 43.49 -14.51
C ASP A 358 42.55 42.88 -13.92
N VAL A 359 42.74 41.56 -14.08
CA VAL A 359 43.96 40.84 -13.65
C VAL A 359 45.20 41.49 -14.28
N ALA A 360 45.07 42.00 -15.51
CA ALA A 360 46.10 42.73 -16.22
C ALA A 360 46.61 43.98 -15.47
N GLU A 361 45.79 44.61 -14.63
CA GLU A 361 46.19 45.80 -13.89
C GLU A 361 47.23 45.51 -12.80
N LEU A 362 47.29 44.26 -12.31
CA LEU A 362 48.31 43.85 -11.35
C LEU A 362 49.68 43.61 -12.00
N TYR A 363 49.75 43.35 -13.31
CA TYR A 363 51.00 43.11 -14.01
C TYR A 363 51.75 44.45 -14.22
N HIS A 364 53.06 44.44 -14.01
CA HIS A 364 53.88 45.61 -14.34
C HIS A 364 53.90 45.85 -15.86
N ASN A 365 54.01 44.76 -16.63
CA ASN A 365 53.97 44.76 -18.10
C ASN A 365 52.77 43.94 -18.59
N SER A 366 51.85 44.58 -19.33
CA SER A 366 50.66 43.93 -19.87
C SER A 366 50.95 42.89 -20.95
N GLU A 367 52.08 43.02 -21.68
CA GLU A 367 52.48 42.06 -22.72
C GLU A 367 52.84 40.69 -22.14
N GLU A 368 53.50 40.65 -20.98
CA GLU A 368 53.85 39.40 -20.27
C GLU A 368 52.60 38.58 -19.93
N ARG A 369 51.49 39.25 -19.63
CA ARG A 369 50.22 38.59 -19.36
C ARG A 369 49.61 37.97 -20.61
N GLU A 370 49.66 38.66 -21.73
CA GLU A 370 49.11 38.14 -22.99
C GLU A 370 49.87 36.88 -23.45
N GLU A 371 51.19 36.86 -23.28
CA GLU A 371 52.01 35.68 -23.52
C GLU A 371 51.63 34.53 -22.59
N ALA A 372 51.47 34.80 -21.29
CA ALA A 372 51.05 33.79 -20.31
C ALA A 372 49.68 33.17 -20.65
N ILE A 373 48.72 33.97 -21.11
CA ILE A 373 47.38 33.46 -21.52
C ILE A 373 47.49 32.60 -22.77
N LYS A 374 48.24 33.04 -23.78
CA LYS A 374 48.46 32.25 -25.00
C LYS A 374 49.05 30.89 -24.68
N GLU A 375 50.00 30.83 -23.74
CA GLU A 375 50.58 29.56 -23.29
C GLU A 375 49.54 28.69 -22.54
N LEU A 376 48.75 29.26 -21.63
CA LEU A 376 47.69 28.54 -20.90
C LEU A 376 46.62 27.96 -21.81
N GLU A 377 46.24 28.71 -22.85
CA GLU A 377 45.22 28.30 -23.82
C GLU A 377 45.73 27.23 -24.80
N SER A 378 46.97 27.36 -25.27
CA SER A 378 47.55 26.51 -26.32
C SER A 378 48.20 25.23 -25.83
N ALA A 379 48.88 25.26 -24.67
CA ALA A 379 49.63 24.11 -24.16
C ALA A 379 48.78 23.23 -23.22
N GLY A 380 47.69 23.77 -22.66
CA GLY A 380 46.87 23.07 -21.66
C GLY A 380 47.62 22.71 -20.37
N GLN A 381 48.81 23.30 -20.16
CA GLN A 381 49.68 23.05 -19.02
C GLN A 381 49.64 24.23 -18.03
N VAL A 382 50.07 23.97 -16.81
CA VAL A 382 50.26 24.97 -15.76
C VAL A 382 51.35 25.95 -16.20
N CYS A 383 51.02 27.23 -16.26
CA CYS A 383 51.97 28.32 -16.51
C CYS A 383 52.63 28.71 -15.18
N ARG A 384 53.95 28.66 -15.12
CA ARG A 384 54.74 29.06 -13.95
C ARG A 384 55.74 30.13 -14.33
N ARG A 385 55.64 31.31 -13.71
CA ARG A 385 56.49 32.46 -14.04
C ARG A 385 56.84 33.26 -12.80
N GLU A 386 58.01 33.87 -12.81
CA GLU A 386 58.33 34.95 -11.89
C GLU A 386 58.10 36.27 -12.65
N THR A 387 57.18 37.11 -12.17
CA THR A 387 56.84 38.39 -12.80
C THR A 387 56.82 39.52 -11.76
N ARG A 388 56.78 40.76 -12.23
CA ARG A 388 56.64 41.94 -11.38
C ARG A 388 55.18 42.35 -11.32
N CYS A 389 54.66 42.47 -10.11
CA CYS A 389 53.32 42.98 -9.85
C CYS A 389 53.36 44.35 -9.19
N ARG A 390 52.35 45.16 -9.47
CA ARG A 390 52.13 46.47 -8.88
C ARG A 390 51.01 46.39 -7.84
N LYS A 391 51.32 46.79 -6.60
CA LYS A 391 50.33 46.89 -5.52
C LYS A 391 49.43 48.11 -5.70
N LYS A 392 48.36 48.17 -4.90
CA LYS A 392 47.42 49.30 -4.88
C LYS A 392 48.09 50.65 -4.58
N ASP A 393 49.12 50.65 -3.74
CA ASP A 393 49.90 51.84 -3.38
C ASP A 393 50.93 52.25 -4.44
N GLY A 394 51.04 51.48 -5.54
CA GLY A 394 51.99 51.69 -6.62
C GLY A 394 53.35 51.04 -6.41
N SER A 395 53.62 50.43 -5.25
CA SER A 395 54.88 49.71 -5.01
C SER A 395 54.97 48.42 -5.84
N GLU A 396 56.20 48.03 -6.19
CA GLU A 396 56.47 46.84 -6.98
C GLU A 396 56.92 45.68 -6.11
N ILE A 397 56.42 44.49 -6.43
CA ILE A 397 56.83 43.22 -5.85
C ILE A 397 57.17 42.21 -6.93
N ILE A 398 58.08 41.29 -6.60
CA ILE A 398 58.38 40.15 -7.45
C ILE A 398 57.54 38.99 -6.95
N VAL A 399 56.72 38.43 -7.84
CA VAL A 399 55.82 37.33 -7.50
C VAL A 399 56.14 36.09 -8.32
N SER A 400 55.99 34.92 -7.71
CA SER A 400 55.88 33.65 -8.42
C SER A 400 54.41 33.38 -8.68
N ASP A 401 53.99 33.49 -9.94
CA ASP A 401 52.65 33.17 -10.42
C ASP A 401 52.63 31.75 -11.00
N ILE A 402 51.74 30.91 -10.48
CA ILE A 402 51.44 29.58 -10.97
C ILE A 402 49.96 29.55 -11.33
N THR A 403 49.64 29.53 -12.61
CA THR A 403 48.25 29.54 -13.09
C THR A 403 47.96 28.29 -13.92
N ALA A 404 46.75 27.72 -13.77
CA ALA A 404 46.32 26.52 -14.45
C ALA A 404 44.92 26.71 -15.10
N PRO A 405 44.70 26.19 -16.32
CA PRO A 405 43.38 26.20 -16.96
C PRO A 405 42.47 25.14 -16.34
N VAL A 406 41.25 25.53 -15.95
CA VAL A 406 40.20 24.60 -15.53
C VAL A 406 39.16 24.45 -16.64
N ARG A 407 38.86 23.20 -16.99
CA ARG A 407 37.98 22.84 -18.10
C ARG A 407 36.82 21.98 -17.62
N ASP A 408 35.70 22.03 -18.35
CA ASP A 408 34.58 21.10 -18.14
C ASP A 408 34.87 19.71 -18.72
N ASP A 409 33.98 18.75 -18.48
CA ASP A 409 34.07 17.37 -18.99
C ASP A 409 34.11 17.27 -20.53
N ARG A 410 33.77 18.37 -21.23
CA ARG A 410 33.81 18.47 -22.69
C ARG A 410 35.07 19.17 -23.19
N GLY A 411 36.02 19.49 -22.31
CA GLY A 411 37.29 20.15 -22.62
C GLY A 411 37.19 21.66 -22.83
N ARG A 412 36.02 22.27 -22.60
CA ARG A 412 35.85 23.72 -22.74
C ARG A 412 36.46 24.43 -21.54
N LEU A 413 37.25 25.48 -21.79
CA LEU A 413 37.85 26.31 -20.75
C LEU A 413 36.76 27.06 -19.98
N LEU A 414 36.74 26.91 -18.66
CA LEU A 414 35.80 27.59 -17.76
C LEU A 414 36.43 28.83 -17.12
N TYR A 415 37.62 28.67 -16.54
CA TYR A 415 38.35 29.72 -15.82
C TYR A 415 39.81 29.30 -15.62
N PHE A 416 40.60 30.22 -15.06
CA PHE A 416 41.95 29.97 -14.60
C PHE A 416 42.00 29.97 -13.07
N ASP A 417 42.65 28.97 -12.48
CA ASP A 417 43.00 28.95 -11.05
C ASP A 417 44.49 29.26 -10.90
N GLY A 418 44.82 30.19 -10.02
CA GLY A 418 46.18 30.67 -9.85
C GLY A 418 46.62 30.80 -8.40
N ILE A 419 47.92 30.64 -8.19
CA ILE A 419 48.62 30.86 -6.93
C ILE A 419 49.68 31.94 -7.18
N LEU A 420 49.67 32.96 -6.32
CA LEU A 420 50.57 34.10 -6.37
C LEU A 420 51.32 34.19 -5.03
N GLU A 421 52.64 34.00 -5.08
CA GLU A 421 53.51 34.08 -3.92
C GLU A 421 54.43 35.30 -4.03
N ASP A 422 54.50 36.16 -3.01
CA ASP A 422 55.49 37.24 -2.96
C ASP A 422 56.86 36.67 -2.63
N ILE A 423 57.78 36.71 -3.60
CA ILE A 423 59.14 36.18 -3.49
C ILE A 423 60.18 37.30 -3.40
N THR A 424 59.77 38.54 -3.14
CA THR A 424 60.64 39.72 -3.12
C THR A 424 61.77 39.56 -2.12
N GLU A 425 61.48 39.13 -0.89
CA GLU A 425 62.49 38.92 0.15
C GLU A 425 63.43 37.75 -0.19
N ARG A 426 62.88 36.68 -0.80
CA ARG A 426 63.68 35.54 -1.30
C ARG A 426 64.70 36.01 -2.35
N LYS A 427 64.28 36.82 -3.32
CA LYS A 427 65.15 37.36 -4.36
C LYS A 427 66.23 38.29 -3.83
N LYS A 428 65.90 39.16 -2.86
CA LYS A 428 66.90 40.02 -2.21
C LYS A 428 67.97 39.19 -1.49
N MET A 429 67.57 38.11 -0.82
CA MET A 429 68.50 37.21 -0.14
C MET A 429 69.39 36.45 -1.14
N GLU A 430 68.81 35.92 -2.22
CA GLU A 430 69.56 35.25 -3.30
C GLU A 430 70.61 36.19 -3.93
N GLU A 431 70.26 37.43 -4.19
CA GLU A 431 71.20 38.42 -4.74
C GLU A 431 72.29 38.80 -3.74
N ALA A 432 71.97 38.93 -2.45
CA ALA A 432 72.96 39.21 -1.41
C ALA A 432 73.96 38.06 -1.27
N ILE A 433 73.48 36.81 -1.31
CA ILE A 433 74.34 35.61 -1.29
C ILE A 433 75.21 35.58 -2.55
N ARG A 434 74.65 35.86 -3.74
CA ARG A 434 75.41 35.88 -4.99
C ARG A 434 76.54 36.92 -4.94
N ARG A 435 76.26 38.14 -4.48
CA ARG A 435 77.28 39.19 -4.34
C ARG A 435 78.36 38.81 -3.33
N ALA A 436 77.98 38.23 -2.19
CA ALA A 436 78.93 37.76 -1.18
C ALA A 436 79.78 36.56 -1.62
N ALA A 437 79.34 35.80 -2.63
CA ALA A 437 80.11 34.71 -3.24
C ALA A 437 81.03 35.18 -4.39
N GLU A 438 80.78 36.37 -4.93
CA GLU A 438 81.58 37.03 -5.97
C GLU A 438 82.69 37.95 -5.38
N GLU A 439 82.54 38.37 -4.12
CA GLU A 439 83.57 39.03 -3.29
C GLU A 439 84.50 38.03 -2.59
#